data_AF-A0A9L0SZW0-F1
#
_entry.id   AF-A0A9L0SZW0-F1
#
_cell.length_a   1.000
_cell.length_b   1.000
_cell.length_c   1.000
_cell.angle_alpha   90.00
_cell.angle_beta   90.00
_cell.angle_gamma   90.00
#
_symmetry.space_group_name_H-M   'P 1'
#
loop_
_entity.id
_entity.type
_entity.pdbx_description
1 polymer ?
#
loop_
_entity_poly.entity_id
_entity_poly.type
_entity_poly.pdbx_seq_one_letter_code
_entity_poly.pdbx_strand_id
1 'polypeptide(L)'
;MAASVGTTPGGTTPAAMTPVGASPELEKDVDFQEHEKILSPDFLSVDQITEMLAEDVDGVQQKLEKFLNFKNLQTCLKEAILLDYYVSGFLWARGMDFSIIQYSKFMTLLDMLLHNLRTLRMSLEDSLKWLGEVMAEIGPSHSQKNEAWNIFDVKQANAIIDYLKVSLFQHYKLYEFLFYSPREEIVIGTEDQEPPLKKKKFREDIIAVFKSEGLAR
;
A
#
# COMPACT_ATOMS: atom_id res chain seq x y z
N MET A 1 -16.25 82.19 -48.60
CA MET A 1 -15.25 82.96 -47.84
C MET A 1 -14.68 82.05 -46.77
N ALA A 2 -13.34 82.00 -46.65
CA ALA A 2 -12.46 81.59 -45.52
C ALA A 2 -12.77 80.27 -44.75
N ALA A 3 -11.89 79.25 -44.69
CA ALA A 3 -10.63 79.14 -43.92
C ALA A 3 -10.85 79.41 -42.41
N SER A 4 -10.36 78.62 -41.43
CA SER A 4 -8.96 78.24 -41.18
C SER A 4 -8.83 77.44 -39.84
N VAL A 5 -7.86 76.50 -39.76
CA VAL A 5 -6.84 76.21 -38.70
C VAL A 5 -7.29 76.29 -37.21
N GLY A 6 -7.08 75.34 -36.28
CA GLY A 6 -6.00 74.36 -36.03
C GLY A 6 -5.25 74.76 -34.74
N THR A 7 -5.05 73.85 -33.75
CA THR A 7 -3.92 73.78 -32.76
C THR A 7 -4.19 72.83 -31.57
N THR A 8 -3.25 71.90 -31.32
CA THR A 8 -2.90 71.28 -30.01
C THR A 8 -1.89 72.17 -29.26
N PRO A 9 -1.72 72.18 -27.91
CA PRO A 9 -1.00 71.10 -27.18
C PRO A 9 -1.30 70.88 -25.66
N GLY A 10 -0.95 69.69 -25.17
CA GLY A 10 -0.11 69.45 -23.96
C GLY A 10 -0.57 69.83 -22.53
N GLY A 11 -0.81 68.80 -21.70
CA GLY A 11 -0.03 68.59 -20.46
C GLY A 11 -0.67 68.86 -19.07
N THR A 12 -0.40 67.90 -18.16
CA THR A 12 -0.36 67.95 -16.67
C THR A 12 -1.59 67.53 -15.85
N THR A 13 -1.41 66.43 -15.10
CA THR A 13 -2.16 65.96 -13.91
C THR A 13 -1.87 66.88 -12.70
N PRO A 14 -2.70 66.94 -11.63
CA PRO A 14 -2.62 65.91 -10.57
C PRO A 14 -3.92 65.61 -9.76
N ALA A 15 -3.88 64.43 -9.13
CA ALA A 15 -4.47 64.01 -7.83
C ALA A 15 -5.92 64.36 -7.47
N ALA A 16 -6.74 63.32 -7.27
CA ALA A 16 -7.99 63.39 -6.52
C ALA A 16 -8.04 62.31 -5.43
N MET A 17 -8.50 62.77 -4.27
CA MET A 17 -8.64 62.09 -2.99
C MET A 17 -9.84 61.12 -3.00
N THR A 18 -9.72 60.02 -2.26
CA THR A 18 -10.79 59.12 -1.78
C THR A 18 -11.70 59.91 -0.78
N PRO A 19 -12.94 59.49 -0.35
CA PRO A 19 -13.42 58.10 -0.27
C PRO A 19 -14.95 57.80 -0.32
N VAL A 20 -15.24 56.49 -0.18
CA VAL A 20 -16.44 55.77 0.32
C VAL A 20 -17.72 55.68 -0.55
N GLY A 21 -18.07 54.42 -0.91
CA GLY A 21 -19.43 53.93 -0.69
C GLY A 21 -20.01 52.97 -1.73
N ALA A 22 -20.06 51.69 -1.36
CA ALA A 22 -20.91 50.59 -1.85
C ALA A 22 -20.45 49.76 -3.09
N SER A 23 -19.99 48.54 -2.81
CA SER A 23 -20.18 47.37 -3.69
C SER A 23 -20.33 46.11 -2.81
N PRO A 24 -21.20 45.15 -3.17
CA PRO A 24 -21.53 44.00 -2.32
C PRO A 24 -20.54 42.83 -2.48
N GLU A 25 -20.42 42.07 -1.39
CA GLU A 25 -20.16 40.63 -1.33
C GLU A 25 -19.12 40.01 -2.28
N LEU A 26 -17.97 39.67 -1.72
CA LEU A 26 -17.30 38.41 -2.07
C LEU A 26 -16.60 37.84 -0.83
N GLU A 27 -17.41 37.32 0.10
CA GLU A 27 -16.96 36.30 1.03
C GLU A 27 -16.73 35.00 0.24
N LYS A 28 -15.49 34.79 -0.21
CA LYS A 28 -14.93 33.47 -0.49
C LYS A 28 -13.43 33.52 -0.20
N ASP A 29 -13.10 33.47 1.07
CA ASP A 29 -11.76 33.08 1.51
C ASP A 29 -11.86 32.09 2.68
N VAL A 30 -12.69 31.07 2.45
CA VAL A 30 -12.79 29.87 3.29
C VAL A 30 -12.73 28.69 2.32
N ASP A 31 -11.81 27.76 2.60
CA ASP A 31 -11.47 26.52 1.87
C ASP A 31 -10.36 26.61 0.80
N PHE A 32 -9.16 27.05 1.22
CA PHE A 32 -7.88 26.58 0.64
C PHE A 32 -7.02 25.83 1.68
N GLN A 33 -7.66 25.16 2.63
CA GLN A 33 -7.01 24.26 3.59
C GLN A 33 -7.80 22.95 3.58
N GLU A 34 -7.26 21.95 2.87
CA GLU A 34 -7.41 20.50 3.08
C GLU A 34 -7.06 19.76 1.77
N HIS A 35 -5.82 19.90 1.32
CA HIS A 35 -5.21 18.86 0.48
C HIS A 35 -4.20 18.13 1.35
N GLU A 36 -4.71 17.27 2.24
CA GLU A 36 -3.87 16.21 2.79
C GLU A 36 -3.30 15.43 1.60
N LYS A 37 -1.97 15.52 1.41
CA LYS A 37 -1.22 14.80 0.39
C LYS A 37 -1.66 13.34 0.38
N ILE A 38 -2.21 12.84 -0.73
CA ILE A 38 -2.79 11.49 -0.88
C ILE A 38 -1.88 10.32 -0.46
N LEU A 39 -0.59 10.57 -0.21
CA LEU A 39 0.37 9.61 0.33
C LEU A 39 1.23 10.29 1.42
N SER A 40 0.60 10.69 2.53
CA SER A 40 1.28 11.22 3.71
C SER A 40 0.56 10.77 4.99
N PRO A 41 1.29 10.41 6.06
CA PRO A 41 2.75 10.39 6.18
C PRO A 41 3.42 9.28 5.35
N ASP A 42 4.73 9.41 5.13
CA ASP A 42 5.51 8.40 4.42
C ASP A 42 5.66 7.13 5.26
N PHE A 43 5.48 5.96 4.64
CA PHE A 43 5.61 4.66 5.30
C PHE A 43 7.06 4.35 5.68
N LEU A 44 8.02 4.59 4.78
CA LEU A 44 9.44 4.43 5.03
C LEU A 44 10.15 5.78 4.94
N SER A 45 11.11 6.01 5.84
CA SER A 45 11.96 7.20 5.78
C SER A 45 13.00 7.10 4.66
N VAL A 46 13.53 8.26 4.26
CA VAL A 46 14.65 8.37 3.30
C VAL A 46 15.86 7.56 3.75
N ASP A 47 16.19 7.61 5.05
CA ASP A 47 17.33 6.88 5.61
C ASP A 47 17.10 5.36 5.53
N GLN A 48 15.89 4.90 5.87
CA GLN A 48 15.53 3.48 5.79
C GLN A 48 15.61 2.95 4.35
N ILE A 49 15.10 3.72 3.38
CA ILE A 49 15.16 3.34 1.96
C ILE A 49 16.62 3.27 1.50
N THR A 50 17.41 4.30 1.80
CA THR A 50 18.83 4.37 1.39
C THR A 50 19.64 3.23 2.00
N GLU A 51 19.40 2.90 3.26
CA GLU A 51 20.05 1.79 3.95
C GLU A 51 19.66 0.44 3.30
N MET A 52 18.38 0.20 3.03
CA MET A 52 17.92 -1.04 2.39
C MET A 52 18.36 -1.18 0.93
N LEU A 53 18.54 -0.08 0.19
CA LEU A 53 19.04 -0.10 -1.18
C LEU A 53 20.48 -0.63 -1.28
N ALA A 54 21.28 -0.51 -0.22
CA ALA A 54 22.65 -0.98 -0.16
C ALA A 54 22.77 -2.49 0.15
N GLU A 55 21.66 -3.16 0.47
CA GLU A 55 21.64 -4.55 0.94
C GLU A 55 21.23 -5.54 -0.15
N ASP A 56 21.56 -6.81 0.07
CA ASP A 56 21.01 -7.92 -0.70
C ASP A 56 19.56 -8.24 -0.29
N VAL A 57 18.99 -9.30 -0.88
CA VAL A 57 17.61 -9.71 -0.63
C VAL A 57 17.37 -10.06 0.85
N ASP A 58 18.30 -10.79 1.47
CA ASP A 58 18.19 -11.21 2.86
C ASP A 58 18.30 -10.01 3.81
N GLY A 59 19.18 -9.06 3.52
CA GLY A 59 19.33 -7.83 4.28
C GLY A 59 18.09 -6.93 4.21
N VAL A 60 17.47 -6.79 3.04
CA VAL A 60 16.18 -6.08 2.89
C VAL A 60 15.09 -6.74 3.74
N GLN A 61 15.00 -8.07 3.68
CA GLN A 61 14.02 -8.83 4.47
C GLN A 61 14.20 -8.60 5.97
N GLN A 62 15.42 -8.71 6.49
CA GLN A 62 15.71 -8.51 7.91
C GLN A 62 15.40 -7.09 8.38
N LYS A 63 15.70 -6.06 7.57
CA LYS A 63 15.40 -4.66 7.92
C LYS A 63 13.90 -4.40 7.92
N LEU A 64 13.15 -4.92 6.94
CA LEU A 64 11.70 -4.80 6.91
C LEU A 64 11.02 -5.58 8.04
N GLU A 65 11.49 -6.78 8.37
CA GLU A 65 11.02 -7.54 9.53
C GLU A 65 11.15 -6.72 10.81
N LYS A 66 12.33 -6.13 11.03
CA LYS A 66 12.62 -5.29 12.20
C LYS A 66 11.78 -4.02 12.21
N PHE A 67 11.62 -3.36 11.06
CA PHE A 67 10.80 -2.15 10.93
C PHE A 67 9.32 -2.42 11.25
N LEU A 68 8.77 -3.51 10.73
CA LEU A 68 7.39 -3.96 10.96
C LEU A 68 7.18 -4.54 12.37
N ASN A 69 8.27 -4.76 13.12
CA ASN A 69 8.27 -5.35 14.45
C ASN A 69 7.58 -6.73 14.49
N PHE A 70 7.80 -7.54 13.45
CA PHE A 70 7.37 -8.93 13.39
C PHE A 70 8.31 -9.79 14.23
N LYS A 71 7.74 -10.76 14.95
CA LYS A 71 8.47 -11.59 15.95
C LYS A 71 8.20 -13.08 15.79
N ASN A 72 7.15 -13.43 15.05
CA ASN A 72 6.61 -14.77 14.98
C ASN A 72 6.54 -15.26 13.52
N LEU A 73 7.46 -14.86 12.64
CA LEU A 73 7.41 -15.23 11.21
C LEU A 73 7.28 -16.74 10.97
N GLN A 74 7.89 -17.56 11.84
CA GLN A 74 7.87 -19.02 11.72
C GLN A 74 6.51 -19.65 12.11
N THR A 75 5.70 -18.95 12.89
CA THR A 75 4.45 -19.49 13.48
C THR A 75 3.21 -18.65 13.14
N CYS A 76 3.40 -17.45 12.61
CA CYS A 76 2.36 -16.51 12.25
C CYS A 76 2.35 -16.29 10.74
N LEU A 77 1.49 -17.04 10.04
CA LEU A 77 1.28 -16.91 8.60
C LEU A 77 0.97 -15.46 8.18
N LYS A 78 0.27 -14.71 9.03
CA LYS A 78 -0.02 -13.28 8.78
C LYS A 78 1.24 -12.43 8.75
N GLU A 79 2.14 -12.57 9.71
CA GLU A 79 3.39 -11.80 9.69
C GLU A 79 4.24 -12.19 8.48
N ALA A 80 4.31 -13.48 8.15
CA ALA A 80 5.05 -13.97 6.99
C ALA A 80 4.53 -13.41 5.65
N ILE A 81 3.22 -13.45 5.41
CA ILE A 81 2.61 -12.92 4.18
C ILE A 81 2.77 -11.40 4.09
N LEU A 82 2.63 -10.68 5.21
CA LEU A 82 2.79 -9.23 5.21
C LEU A 82 4.25 -8.86 4.92
N LEU A 83 5.22 -9.58 5.49
CA LEU A 83 6.63 -9.35 5.20
C LEU A 83 6.94 -9.60 3.73
N ASP A 84 6.48 -10.73 3.18
CA ASP A 84 6.64 -11.07 1.77
C ASP A 84 6.08 -9.99 0.83
N TYR A 85 4.92 -9.43 1.17
CA TYR A 85 4.30 -8.33 0.44
C TYR A 85 5.19 -7.07 0.37
N TYR A 86 5.71 -6.61 1.51
CA TYR A 86 6.55 -5.42 1.54
C TYR A 86 7.94 -5.66 0.93
N VAL A 87 8.54 -6.83 1.15
CA VAL A 87 9.83 -7.21 0.57
C VAL A 87 9.72 -7.30 -0.95
N SER A 88 8.72 -8.01 -1.47
CA SER A 88 8.46 -8.11 -2.91
C SER A 88 8.23 -6.74 -3.54
N GLY A 89 7.46 -5.87 -2.88
CA GLY A 89 7.25 -4.50 -3.31
C GLY A 89 8.55 -3.71 -3.40
N PHE A 90 9.35 -3.73 -2.33
CA PHE A 90 10.61 -3.01 -2.28
C PHE A 90 11.60 -3.47 -3.36
N LEU A 91 11.72 -4.78 -3.54
CA LEU A 91 12.60 -5.39 -4.55
C LEU A 91 12.11 -5.13 -5.98
N TRP A 92 10.79 -5.13 -6.20
CA TRP A 92 10.23 -4.76 -7.51
C TRP A 92 10.52 -3.31 -7.85
N ALA A 93 10.30 -2.38 -6.91
CA ALA A 93 10.67 -0.96 -7.09
C ALA A 93 12.17 -0.78 -7.37
N ARG A 94 13.02 -1.69 -6.86
CA ARG A 94 14.46 -1.72 -7.14
C ARG A 94 14.76 -2.07 -8.58
N GLY A 95 14.06 -3.06 -9.12
CA GLY A 95 14.17 -3.42 -10.54
C GLY A 95 13.65 -2.33 -11.48
N MET A 96 12.88 -1.36 -10.98
CA MET A 96 12.36 -0.23 -11.74
C MET A 96 13.22 1.04 -11.67
N ASP A 97 14.35 1.00 -10.97
CA ASP A 97 15.27 2.12 -10.77
C ASP A 97 14.57 3.41 -10.27
N PHE A 98 13.62 3.24 -9.34
CA PHE A 98 12.92 4.37 -8.74
C PHE A 98 13.87 5.28 -7.95
N SER A 99 13.65 6.59 -8.04
CA SER A 99 14.29 7.55 -7.13
C SER A 99 13.85 7.31 -5.68
N ILE A 100 14.60 7.82 -4.70
CA ILE A 100 14.24 7.66 -3.27
C ILE A 100 12.83 8.20 -2.97
N ILE A 101 12.44 9.31 -3.59
CA ILE A 101 11.10 9.89 -3.44
C ILE A 101 10.03 8.96 -4.03
N GLN A 102 10.27 8.43 -5.23
CA GLN A 102 9.38 7.46 -5.87
C GLN A 102 9.24 6.19 -5.04
N TYR A 103 10.34 5.70 -4.46
CA TYR A 103 10.33 4.60 -3.51
C TYR A 103 9.44 4.87 -2.30
N SER A 104 9.65 6.00 -1.63
CA SER A 104 8.84 6.40 -0.47
C SER A 104 7.35 6.40 -0.81
N LYS A 105 6.99 7.00 -1.95
CA LYS A 105 5.59 7.10 -2.40
C LYS A 105 5.00 5.75 -2.80
N PHE A 106 5.76 4.93 -3.51
CA PHE A 106 5.32 3.59 -3.86
C PHE A 106 5.12 2.70 -2.62
N MET A 107 6.06 2.72 -1.67
CA MET A 107 5.94 1.95 -0.43
C MET A 107 4.79 2.43 0.45
N THR A 108 4.52 3.75 0.45
CA THR A 108 3.34 4.33 1.11
C THR A 108 2.05 3.89 0.42
N LEU A 109 2.01 3.84 -0.92
CA LEU A 109 0.87 3.32 -1.67
C LEU A 109 0.58 1.85 -1.30
N LEU A 110 1.62 1.00 -1.20
CA LEU A 110 1.46 -0.39 -0.77
C LEU A 110 0.88 -0.50 0.64
N ASP A 111 1.36 0.32 1.57
CA ASP A 111 0.86 0.34 2.94
C ASP A 111 -0.60 0.79 3.01
N MET A 112 -0.96 1.86 2.29
CA MET A 112 -2.33 2.38 2.26
C MET A 112 -3.32 1.40 1.64
N LEU A 113 -2.96 0.70 0.56
CA LEU A 113 -3.81 -0.34 -0.01
C LEU A 113 -4.10 -1.45 1.00
N LEU A 114 -3.07 -1.89 1.72
CA LEU A 114 -3.19 -2.95 2.72
C LEU A 114 -3.95 -2.46 3.96
N HIS A 115 -3.77 -1.19 4.34
CA HIS A 115 -4.53 -0.52 5.38
C HIS A 115 -6.01 -0.40 5.01
N ASN A 116 -6.34 0.05 3.80
CA ASN A 116 -7.70 0.22 3.31
C ASN A 116 -8.44 -1.11 3.28
N LEU A 117 -7.76 -2.17 2.85
CA LEU A 117 -8.26 -3.51 3.02
C LEU A 117 -8.46 -3.77 4.52
N ARG A 118 -7.39 -3.95 5.30
CA ARG A 118 -7.45 -4.37 6.72
C ARG A 118 -8.46 -3.60 7.58
N THR A 119 -8.45 -2.28 7.52
CA THR A 119 -9.18 -1.37 8.41
C THR A 119 -10.56 -1.02 7.88
N LEU A 120 -10.66 -0.63 6.60
CA LEU A 120 -11.93 -0.17 6.00
C LEU A 120 -12.75 -1.32 5.41
N ARG A 121 -12.17 -2.52 5.33
CA ARG A 121 -12.76 -3.69 4.66
C ARG A 121 -13.18 -3.37 3.23
N MET A 122 -12.36 -2.56 2.57
CA MET A 122 -12.63 -2.09 1.22
C MET A 122 -12.79 -3.28 0.27
N SER A 123 -13.79 -3.25 -0.61
CA SER A 123 -13.94 -4.29 -1.62
C SER A 123 -12.84 -4.17 -2.68
N LEU A 124 -12.66 -5.19 -3.52
CA LEU A 124 -11.73 -5.11 -4.65
C LEU A 124 -12.12 -3.98 -5.61
N GLU A 125 -13.42 -3.81 -5.87
CA GLU A 125 -13.96 -2.76 -6.75
C GLU A 125 -13.63 -1.36 -6.20
N ASP A 126 -13.92 -1.14 -4.92
CA ASP A 126 -13.62 0.14 -4.25
C ASP A 126 -12.11 0.41 -4.19
N SER A 127 -11.29 -0.63 -3.99
CA SER A 127 -9.83 -0.50 -3.98
C SER A 127 -9.26 -0.12 -5.35
N LEU A 128 -9.84 -0.67 -6.43
CA LEU A 128 -9.47 -0.29 -7.79
C LEU A 128 -9.88 1.15 -8.11
N LYS A 129 -11.06 1.57 -7.63
CA LYS A 129 -11.51 2.97 -7.78
C LYS A 129 -10.58 3.92 -7.03
N TRP A 130 -10.29 3.63 -5.77
CA TRP A 130 -9.37 4.42 -4.94
C TRP A 130 -7.99 4.48 -5.59
N LEU A 131 -7.44 3.37 -6.09
CA LEU A 131 -6.18 3.38 -6.82
C LEU A 131 -6.25 4.28 -8.07
N GLY A 132 -7.36 4.24 -8.81
CA GLY A 132 -7.56 5.13 -9.97
C GLY A 132 -7.51 6.61 -9.60
N GLU A 133 -8.11 6.98 -8.46
CA GLU A 133 -8.07 8.34 -7.92
C GLU A 133 -6.64 8.74 -7.51
N VAL A 134 -5.94 7.87 -6.77
CA VAL A 134 -4.55 8.12 -6.37
C VAL A 134 -3.62 8.25 -7.57
N MET A 135 -3.73 7.35 -8.55
CA MET A 135 -2.88 7.37 -9.75
C MET A 135 -3.16 8.57 -10.67
N ALA A 136 -4.37 9.13 -10.63
CA ALA A 136 -4.68 10.38 -11.32
C ALA A 136 -4.03 11.60 -10.66
N GLU A 137 -3.81 11.56 -9.33
CA GLU A 137 -3.15 12.66 -8.60
C GLU A 137 -1.63 12.59 -8.67
N ILE A 138 -1.02 11.41 -8.52
CA ILE A 138 0.45 11.24 -8.47
C ILE A 138 1.08 10.96 -9.84
N GLY A 139 0.25 10.58 -10.82
CA GLY A 139 0.66 10.34 -12.20
C GLY A 139 0.65 11.61 -13.04
N PRO A 140 1.01 11.51 -14.33
CA PRO A 140 1.15 12.66 -15.21
C PRO A 140 -0.17 13.40 -15.41
N SER A 141 -0.32 14.53 -14.72
CA SER A 141 -1.48 15.40 -14.86
C SER A 141 -1.53 16.00 -16.27
N HIS A 142 -2.63 15.79 -17.00
CA HIS A 142 -2.86 16.44 -18.31
C HIS A 142 -3.09 17.96 -18.21
N SER A 143 -3.30 18.48 -17.00
CA SER A 143 -3.41 19.92 -16.75
C SER A 143 -2.07 20.47 -16.27
N GLN A 144 -1.53 21.48 -16.95
CA GLN A 144 -0.27 22.17 -16.64
C GLN A 144 -0.22 22.86 -15.26
N LYS A 145 -1.22 22.65 -14.39
CA LYS A 145 -1.33 23.42 -13.14
C LYS A 145 -0.43 22.95 -12.00
N ASN A 146 0.20 21.77 -12.10
CA ASN A 146 1.16 21.32 -11.09
C ASN A 146 2.21 20.35 -11.68
N GLU A 147 3.23 20.88 -12.34
CA GLU A 147 4.42 20.09 -12.71
C GLU A 147 5.15 19.52 -11.48
N ALA A 148 4.89 20.06 -10.28
CA ALA A 148 5.48 19.62 -9.01
C ALA A 148 4.98 18.26 -8.49
N TRP A 149 3.87 17.72 -9.00
CA TRP A 149 3.25 16.48 -8.49
C TRP A 149 3.35 15.26 -9.42
N ASN A 150 4.00 15.39 -10.57
CA ASN A 150 4.26 14.24 -11.46
C ASN A 150 5.39 13.38 -10.89
N ILE A 151 5.10 12.64 -9.81
CA ILE A 151 6.06 11.78 -9.11
C ILE A 151 6.44 10.60 -10.00
N PHE A 152 5.47 10.05 -10.74
CA PHE A 152 5.68 8.95 -11.67
C PHE A 152 5.35 9.39 -13.10
N ASP A 153 6.17 8.97 -14.06
CA ASP A 153 5.82 9.13 -15.47
C ASP A 153 4.73 8.13 -15.90
N VAL A 154 4.21 8.25 -17.13
CA VAL A 154 3.12 7.40 -17.62
C VAL A 154 3.52 5.92 -17.63
N LYS A 155 4.78 5.61 -17.96
CA LYS A 155 5.26 4.21 -18.02
C LYS A 155 5.39 3.64 -16.61
N GLN A 156 5.96 4.40 -15.68
CA GLN A 156 6.09 4.02 -14.28
C GLN A 156 4.72 3.82 -13.63
N ALA A 157 3.77 4.72 -13.88
CA ALA A 157 2.41 4.61 -13.37
C ALA A 157 1.72 3.33 -13.87
N ASN A 158 1.82 3.02 -15.17
CA ASN A 158 1.29 1.78 -15.72
C ASN A 158 1.98 0.54 -15.13
N ALA A 159 3.31 0.59 -14.96
CA ALA A 159 4.06 -0.51 -14.35
C ALA A 159 3.63 -0.76 -12.89
N ILE A 160 3.36 0.29 -12.11
CA ILE A 160 2.81 0.18 -10.74
C ILE A 160 1.44 -0.49 -10.78
N ILE A 161 0.55 -0.04 -11.66
CA ILE A 161 -0.80 -0.64 -11.79
C ILE A 161 -0.67 -2.12 -12.14
N ASP A 162 0.20 -2.48 -13.09
CA ASP A 162 0.38 -3.86 -13.51
C ASP A 162 1.00 -4.73 -12.43
N TYR A 163 1.96 -4.19 -11.65
CA TYR A 163 2.48 -4.85 -10.46
C TYR A 163 1.38 -5.12 -9.43
N LEU A 164 0.54 -4.13 -9.12
CA LEU A 164 -0.55 -4.26 -8.15
C LEU A 164 -1.62 -5.27 -8.60
N LYS A 165 -1.89 -5.35 -9.90
CA LYS A 165 -2.79 -6.36 -10.48
C LYS A 165 -2.31 -7.78 -10.18
N VAL A 166 -1.05 -8.07 -10.44
CA VAL A 166 -0.51 -9.44 -10.28
C VAL A 166 -0.07 -9.78 -8.86
N SER A 167 0.11 -8.78 -8.00
CA SER A 167 0.43 -8.97 -6.57
C SER A 167 -0.83 -8.93 -5.72
N LEU A 168 -1.21 -7.74 -5.22
CA LEU A 168 -2.30 -7.58 -4.25
C LEU A 168 -3.66 -8.01 -4.82
N PHE A 169 -4.02 -7.53 -6.01
CA PHE A 169 -5.39 -7.69 -6.52
C PHE A 169 -5.69 -9.11 -7.00
N GLN A 170 -4.73 -9.79 -7.62
CA GLN A 170 -4.87 -11.21 -7.97
C GLN A 170 -5.08 -12.07 -6.73
N HIS A 171 -4.49 -11.69 -5.60
CA HIS A 171 -4.59 -12.42 -4.34
C HIS A 171 -5.55 -11.77 -3.33
N TYR A 172 -6.45 -10.88 -3.77
CA TYR A 172 -7.26 -10.05 -2.87
C TYR A 172 -8.09 -10.87 -1.87
N LYS A 173 -8.69 -11.98 -2.33
CA LYS A 173 -9.43 -12.89 -1.45
C LYS A 173 -8.55 -13.54 -0.37
N LEU A 174 -7.30 -13.87 -0.69
CA LEU A 174 -6.36 -14.40 0.30
C LEU A 174 -6.08 -13.37 1.40
N TYR A 175 -5.88 -12.10 1.04
CA TYR A 175 -5.69 -11.02 2.02
C TYR A 175 -6.95 -10.75 2.83
N GLU A 176 -8.14 -10.79 2.22
CA GLU A 176 -9.42 -10.74 2.97
C GLU A 176 -9.50 -11.87 4.00
N PHE A 177 -9.21 -13.12 3.60
CA PHE A 177 -9.17 -14.25 4.54
C PHE A 177 -8.13 -14.03 5.64
N LEU A 178 -6.94 -13.51 5.30
CA LEU A 178 -5.88 -13.24 6.26
C LEU A 178 -6.29 -12.27 7.37
N PHE A 179 -7.12 -11.27 7.03
CA PHE A 179 -7.56 -10.24 7.97
C PHE A 179 -8.88 -10.57 8.69
N TYR A 180 -9.78 -11.33 8.07
CA TYR A 180 -11.15 -11.52 8.58
C TYR A 180 -11.54 -12.95 8.89
N SER A 181 -10.77 -13.94 8.45
CA SER A 181 -11.10 -15.33 8.77
C SER A 181 -10.92 -15.56 10.27
N PRO A 182 -11.96 -16.03 10.99
CA PRO A 182 -11.78 -16.52 12.34
C PRO A 182 -10.80 -17.70 12.24
N ARG A 183 -9.65 -17.56 12.90
CA ARG A 183 -8.69 -18.66 12.97
C ARG A 183 -9.36 -19.79 13.75
N GLU A 184 -9.88 -20.80 13.06
CA GLU A 184 -10.05 -22.12 13.65
C GLU A 184 -8.63 -22.62 13.94
N GLU A 185 -8.18 -22.37 15.17
CA GLU A 185 -7.03 -23.06 15.72
C GLU A 185 -7.38 -24.54 15.69
N ILE A 186 -6.80 -25.28 14.74
CA ILE A 186 -6.76 -26.73 14.84
C ILE A 186 -5.82 -27.01 16.01
N VAL A 187 -6.38 -27.02 17.22
CA VAL A 187 -5.76 -27.63 18.38
C VAL A 187 -5.63 -29.10 18.04
N ILE A 188 -4.50 -29.50 17.48
CA ILE A 188 -4.10 -30.90 17.49
C ILE A 188 -3.79 -31.17 18.96
N GLY A 189 -4.84 -31.51 19.72
CA GLY A 189 -4.68 -32.10 21.03
C GLY A 189 -3.87 -33.37 20.80
N THR A 190 -2.62 -33.37 21.26
CA THR A 190 -1.95 -34.62 21.59
C THR A 190 -2.76 -35.24 22.72
N GLU A 191 -3.82 -35.97 22.38
CA GLU A 191 -4.34 -37.02 23.25
C GLU A 191 -3.27 -38.11 23.33
N ASP A 192 -2.25 -37.86 24.16
CA ASP A 192 -1.58 -38.92 24.89
C ASP A 192 -2.55 -39.44 25.95
N GLN A 193 -3.66 -40.02 25.50
CA GLN A 193 -4.37 -41.05 26.25
C GLN A 193 -4.24 -42.33 25.43
N GLU A 194 -3.16 -43.08 25.68
CA GLU A 194 -3.22 -44.53 25.48
C GLU A 194 -4.47 -45.02 26.26
N PRO A 195 -5.53 -45.53 25.61
CA PRO A 195 -6.45 -46.38 26.34
C PRO A 195 -5.63 -47.59 26.84
N PRO A 196 -5.87 -48.12 28.06
CA PRO A 196 -5.21 -49.33 28.51
C PRO A 196 -5.70 -50.50 27.66
N LEU A 197 -5.09 -50.66 26.49
CA LEU A 197 -5.21 -51.85 25.66
C LEU A 197 -4.73 -53.00 26.52
N LYS A 198 -5.63 -53.95 26.74
CA LYS A 198 -5.37 -55.24 27.34
C LYS A 198 -4.30 -55.96 26.51
N LYS A 199 -3.02 -55.65 26.76
CA LYS A 199 -1.81 -56.16 26.07
C LYS A 199 -1.69 -57.70 26.10
N LYS A 200 -2.56 -58.40 26.83
CA LYS A 200 -2.63 -59.87 26.86
C LYS A 200 -3.47 -60.49 25.74
N LYS A 201 -4.55 -59.85 25.29
CA LYS A 201 -5.46 -60.46 24.28
C LYS A 201 -4.84 -60.48 22.88
N PHE A 202 -4.19 -59.38 22.49
CA PHE A 202 -3.63 -59.23 21.15
C PHE A 202 -2.45 -60.17 20.85
N ARG A 203 -1.67 -60.54 21.88
CA ARG A 203 -0.57 -61.52 21.74
C ARG A 203 -1.09 -62.95 21.54
N GLU A 204 -2.18 -63.32 22.21
CA GLU A 204 -2.81 -64.63 22.05
C GLU A 204 -3.48 -64.77 20.69
N ASP A 205 -4.13 -63.71 20.20
CA ASP A 205 -4.79 -63.70 18.90
C ASP A 205 -3.76 -63.79 17.74
N ILE A 206 -2.61 -63.11 17.84
CA ILE A 206 -1.54 -63.22 16.84
C ILE A 206 -0.92 -64.63 16.85
N ILE A 207 -0.63 -65.20 18.02
CA ILE A 207 -0.05 -66.56 18.11
C ILE A 207 -1.03 -67.62 17.59
N ALA A 208 -2.34 -67.43 17.81
CA ALA A 208 -3.37 -68.31 17.28
C ALA A 208 -3.46 -68.26 15.75
N VAL A 209 -3.37 -67.07 15.15
CA VAL A 209 -3.35 -66.87 13.69
C VAL A 209 -2.12 -67.52 13.05
N PHE A 210 -0.93 -67.32 13.62
CA PHE A 210 0.31 -67.97 13.12
C PHE A 210 0.31 -69.49 13.27
N LYS A 211 -0.38 -70.05 14.28
CA LYS A 211 -0.58 -71.50 14.42
C LYS A 211 -1.61 -72.06 13.44
N SER A 212 -2.66 -71.32 13.10
CA SER A 212 -3.68 -71.78 12.14
C SER A 212 -3.18 -71.79 10.69
N GLU A 213 -2.19 -70.95 10.36
CA GLU A 213 -1.60 -70.87 9.02
C GLU A 213 -0.37 -71.78 8.81
N GLY A 214 -0.03 -72.62 9.80
CA GLY A 214 1.05 -73.60 9.68
C GLY A 214 2.46 -73.00 9.57
N LEU A 215 2.64 -71.75 10.00
CA LEU A 215 3.89 -71.00 9.84
C LEU A 215 4.61 -70.74 11.18
N ALA A 216 4.61 -71.74 12.07
CA ALA A 216 5.48 -71.75 13.25
C ALA A 216 6.06 -73.16 13.42
N ARG A 217 7.39 -73.30 13.27
CA ARG A 217 8.16 -74.44 13.80
C ARG A 217 8.69 -74.07 15.17
#